data_AF-A0A323TY16-F1
#
_entry.id   AF-A0A323TY16-F1
#
_cell.length_a   1.000
_cell.length_b   1.000
_cell.length_c   1.000
_cell.angle_alpha   90.00
_cell.angle_beta   90.00
_cell.angle_gamma   90.00
#
_symmetry.space_group_name_H-M   'P 1'
#
loop_
_entity.id
_entity.type
_entity.pdbx_description
1 polymer ?
#
loop_
_entity_poly.entity_id
_entity_poly.type
_entity_poly.pdbx_seq_one_letter_code
_entity_poly.pdbx_strand_id
1 'polypeptide(L)' 'MSVYEAYKYYIKIRDGTTILNGKECPNIIEKHCFYDKSAFKKSLKKLSEKYRENQITTYQNIRGRWYECPKPKI' A
#
# COMPACT_ATOMS: atom_id res chain seq x y z
N MET A 1 13.83 -13.63 20.98
CA MET A 1 12.85 -13.18 19.97
C MET A 1 11.79 -12.37 20.67
N SER A 2 11.54 -11.12 20.28
CA SER A 2 10.19 -10.51 20.20
C SER A 2 10.31 -8.99 20.19
N VAL A 3 10.58 -8.42 19.02
CA VAL A 3 9.83 -7.25 18.57
C VAL A 3 9.73 -7.49 17.07
N TYR A 4 8.58 -7.92 16.57
CA TYR A 4 8.29 -7.77 15.16
C TYR A 4 8.56 -6.30 14.84
N GLU A 5 9.66 -5.97 14.16
CA GLU A 5 9.81 -4.61 13.67
C GLU A 5 8.53 -4.33 12.89
N ALA A 6 7.75 -3.33 13.30
CA ALA A 6 6.52 -3.08 12.59
C ALA A 6 6.93 -2.58 11.20
N TYR A 7 6.38 -3.20 10.14
CA TYR A 7 6.57 -2.72 8.77
C TYR A 7 6.35 -1.20 8.73
N LYS A 8 7.30 -0.47 8.15
CA LYS A 8 7.27 1.00 8.10
C LYS A 8 6.59 1.53 6.84
N TYR A 9 6.54 0.73 5.79
CA TYR A 9 5.97 1.10 4.51
C TYR A 9 5.10 -0.02 3.95
N TYR A 10 4.05 0.35 3.24
CA TYR A 10 3.09 -0.59 2.68
C TYR A 10 2.62 -0.10 1.31
N ILE A 11 2.55 -1.00 0.34
CA ILE A 11 1.99 -0.75 -0.99
C ILE A 11 0.78 -1.66 -1.15
N LYS A 12 -0.33 -1.08 -1.59
CA LYS A 12 -1.59 -1.75 -1.84
C LYS A 12 -1.98 -1.52 -3.30
N ILE A 13 -2.15 -2.60 -4.06
CA ILE A 13 -2.62 -2.53 -5.44
C ILE A 13 -4.10 -2.89 -5.48
N ARG A 14 -4.89 -2.04 -6.11
CA ARG A 14 -6.33 -2.17 -6.23
C ARG A 14 -6.73 -2.19 -7.69
N ASP A 15 -7.65 -3.06 -8.05
CA ASP A 15 -8.17 -3.14 -9.42
C ASP A 15 -9.69 -3.13 -9.44
N GLY A 16 -10.24 -1.93 -9.60
CA GLY A 16 -11.68 -1.71 -9.55
C GLY A 16 -12.30 -2.00 -8.19
N THR A 17 -13.58 -2.35 -8.21
CA THR A 17 -14.38 -2.71 -7.04
C THR A 17 -14.88 -4.15 -7.17
N THR A 18 -14.98 -4.84 -6.04
CA THR A 18 -15.62 -6.14 -5.92
C THR A 18 -16.81 -6.04 -4.98
N ILE A 19 -17.82 -6.88 -5.18
CA ILE A 19 -19.00 -6.92 -4.35
C ILE A 19 -18.78 -7.97 -3.26
N LEU A 20 -18.62 -7.51 -2.02
CA LEU A 20 -18.45 -8.36 -0.85
C LEU A 20 -19.66 -8.14 0.06
N ASN A 21 -20.47 -9.19 0.26
CA ASN A 21 -21.72 -9.13 1.04
C ASN A 21 -22.65 -7.99 0.62
N GLY A 22 -22.82 -7.78 -0.69
CA GLY A 22 -23.68 -6.72 -1.24
C GLY A 22 -23.14 -5.29 -1.09
N LYS A 23 -21.89 -5.13 -0.63
CA LYS A 23 -21.21 -3.83 -0.52
C LYS A 23 -20.06 -3.73 -1.52
N GLU A 24 -19.97 -2.61 -2.21
CA GLU A 24 -18.82 -2.30 -3.07
C GLU A 24 -17.58 -2.05 -2.22
N CYS A 25 -16.58 -2.91 -2.40
CA CYS A 25 -15.30 -2.83 -1.73
C CYS A 25 -14.19 -2.69 -2.77
N PRO A 26 -13.10 -1.95 -2.52
CA PRO A 26 -11.96 -1.94 -3.42
C PRO A 26 -11.39 -3.35 -3.55
N ASN A 27 -11.26 -3.85 -4.78
CA ASN A 27 -10.72 -5.17 -5.02
C ASN A 27 -9.19 -5.14 -4.88
N ILE A 28 -8.65 -5.79 -3.85
CA ILE A 28 -7.22 -5.74 -3.54
C ILE A 28 -6.55 -6.94 -4.21
N ILE A 29 -5.74 -6.67 -5.24
CA ILE A 29 -5.06 -7.72 -6.00
C ILE A 29 -3.66 -8.02 -5.47
N GLU A 30 -2.99 -7.05 -4.86
CA GLU A 30 -1.62 -7.23 -4.35
C GLU A 30 -1.33 -6.36 -3.13
N LYS A 31 -0.47 -6.86 -2.23
CA LYS A 31 -0.08 -6.22 -0.98
C LYS A 31 1.41 -6.45 -0.74
N HIS A 32 2.17 -5.38 -0.48
CA HIS A 32 3.59 -5.48 -0.18
C HIS A 32 3.93 -4.67 1.07
N CYS A 33 4.62 -5.29 2.03
CA CYS A 33 5.04 -4.66 3.26
C CYS A 33 6.57 -4.55 3.30
N PHE A 34 7.09 -3.41 3.73
CA PHE A 34 8.52 -3.14 3.79
C PHE A 34 8.92 -2.51 5.12
N TYR A 35 10.10 -2.89 5.59
CA TYR A 35 10.77 -2.28 6.74
C TYR A 35 11.60 -1.07 6.28
N ASP A 36 12.30 -1.24 5.16
CA ASP A 36 13.24 -0.26 4.62
C ASP A 36 12.66 0.61 3.52
N LYS A 37 13.01 1.90 3.57
CA LYS A 37 12.61 2.90 2.57
C LYS A 37 13.19 2.60 1.18
N SER A 38 14.41 2.06 1.13
CA SER A 38 15.10 1.75 -0.13
C SER A 38 14.42 0.60 -0.88
N ALA A 39 14.07 -0.47 -0.16
CA ALA A 39 13.31 -1.59 -0.71
C ALA A 39 11.92 -1.15 -1.17
N PHE A 40 11.23 -0.34 -0.36
CA PHE A 40 9.96 0.27 -0.71
C PHE A 40 10.03 1.05 -2.03
N LYS A 41 11.00 1.97 -2.17
CA LYS A 41 11.16 2.77 -3.41
C LYS A 41 11.45 1.90 -4.63
N LYS A 42 12.31 0.88 -4.50
CA LYS A 42 12.65 -0.03 -5.60
C LYS A 42 11.44 -0.81 -6.08
N SER A 43 10.64 -1.34 -5.14
CA SER A 43 9.40 -2.04 -5.46
C SER A 43 8.33 -1.10 -6.02
N LEU A 44 8.19 0.09 -5.45
CA LEU A 44 7.26 1.10 -5.95
C LEU A 44 7.54 1.45 -7.41
N LYS A 45 8.82 1.64 -7.79
CA LYS A 45 9.21 1.91 -9.18
C LYS A 45 8.82 0.77 -10.12
N LYS A 46 9.09 -0.48 -9.72
CA LYS A 46 8.69 -1.66 -10.51
C LYS A 46 7.17 -1.77 -10.65
N LEU A 47 6.44 -1.49 -9.59
CA LEU A 47 4.97 -1.55 -9.59
C LEU A 47 4.36 -0.41 -10.41
N SER A 48 4.96 0.79 -10.40
CA SER A 48 4.52 1.91 -11.24
C SER A 48 4.73 1.69 -12.74
N GLU A 49 5.65 0.79 -13.11
CA GLU A 49 5.83 0.37 -14.51
C GLU A 49 4.77 -0.68 -14.92
N LYS A 50 4.23 -1.43 -13.96
CA LYS A 50 3.27 -2.53 -14.20
C LYS A 50 1.80 -2.11 -14.06
N TYR A 51 1.52 -1.17 -13.16
CA TYR A 51 0.17 -0.73 -12.79
C TYR A 51 0.00 0.77 -12.98
N ARG A 52 -1.25 1.20 -13.20
CA ARG A 52 -1.59 2.64 -13.32
C ARG A 52 -1.51 3.31 -11.95
N GLU A 53 -1.21 4.61 -11.92
CA GLU A 53 -1.06 5.38 -10.68
C GLU A 53 -2.29 5.30 -9.76
N ASN A 54 -3.50 5.30 -10.34
CA ASN A 54 -4.76 5.19 -9.60
C ASN A 54 -4.99 3.80 -8.96
N GLN A 55 -4.27 2.77 -9.40
CA GLN A 55 -4.34 1.42 -8.82
C GLN A 55 -3.37 1.26 -7.64
N ILE A 56 -2.37 2.13 -7.51
CA ILE A 56 -1.32 2.03 -6.50
C ILE A 56 -1.61 2.98 -5.34
N THR A 57 -1.82 2.43 -4.15
CA THR A 57 -1.91 3.23 -2.92
C THR A 57 -0.72 2.89 -2.02
N THR A 58 0.02 3.90 -1.57
CA THR A 58 1.12 3.68 -0.64
C THR A 58 0.77 4.18 0.75
N TYR A 59 1.34 3.56 1.78
CA TYR A 59 1.15 3.93 3.16
C TYR A 59 2.47 3.93 3.91
N GLN A 60 2.57 4.82 4.89
CA GLN A 60 3.69 4.90 5.81
C GLN A 60 3.20 4.75 7.25
N ASN A 61 3.87 3.90 8.02
CA ASN A 61 3.67 3.82 9.45
C ASN A 61 4.51 4.88 10.16
N ILE A 62 3.84 5.77 10.89
CA ILE A 62 4.47 6.79 11.71
C ILE A 62 3.93 6.61 13.13
N ARG A 63 4.80 6.25 14.08
CA ARG A 63 4.46 6.04 15.50
C ARG A 63 3.29 5.07 15.72
N GLY A 64 3.24 3.99 14.94
CA GLY A 64 2.20 2.95 15.05
C GLY A 64 0.91 3.25 14.27
N ARG A 65 0.81 4.42 13.61
CA ARG A 65 -0.35 4.79 12.78
C ARG A 65 0.01 4.77 11.30
N TRP A 66 -0.86 4.18 10.47
CA TRP A 66 -0.70 4.15 9.02
C TRP A 66 -1.32 5.37 8.36
N TYR A 67 -0.54 6.04 7.50
CA TYR A 67 -0.96 7.21 6.73
C TYR A 67 -0.83 6.93 5.24
N GLU A 68 -1.86 7.26 4.46
CA GLU A 68 -1.83 7.14 3.00
C GLU A 68 -0.90 8.21 2.38
N CYS A 69 -0.16 7.84 1.33
CA CYS A 69 0.82 8.68 0.66
C CYS A 69 0.69 8.57 -0.89
N PRO A 70 0.76 9.71 -1.63
CA PRO A 70 0.74 11.08 -1.10
C PRO A 70 -0.59 11.35 -0.38
N LYS A 71 -0.56 12.18 0.67
CA LYS A 71 -1.81 12.57 1.33
C LYS A 71 -2.75 13.11 0.23
N PRO A 72 -3.99 12.62 0.12
CA PRO A 72 -4.95 13.26 -0.76
C PRO A 72 -4.97 14.74 -0.40
N LYS A 73 -4.76 15.62 -1.39
CA LYS A 73 -4.99 17.05 -1.20
C LYS A 73 -6.49 17.19 -0.94
N ILE A 74 -6.84 17.31 0.34
CA ILE A 74 -8.18 17.71 0.79
C ILE A 74 -8.43 19.13 0.27
#